data_AF-A0A7C4KSI1-F1
#
_entry.id   AF-A0A7C4KSI1-F1
#
_cell.length_a   1.000
_cell.length_b   1.000
_cell.length_c   1.000
_cell.angle_alpha   90.00
_cell.angle_beta   90.00
_cell.angle_gamma   90.00
#
_symmetry.space_group_name_H-M   'P 1'
#
loop_
_entity.id
_entity.type
_entity.pdbx_description
1 polymer ?
#
loop_
_entity_poly.entity_id
_entity_poly.type
_entity_poly.pdbx_seq_one_letter_code
_entity_poly.pdbx_strand_id
1 'polypeptide(L)'
;MKEILFIAIGAAAFVALVWALLLPSISREVLRYQRTRDPAPLLARIRRLRPRARPAAFDHAIKSLWNAYQRDLCLPLVRELAKDHTREPIAQYWLSRVLEVEPQLARATLDPDFISRFFLPDLAARCGRAG
;
A
#
# COMPACT_ATOMS: atom_id res chain seq x y z
N MET A 1 -7.10 45.02 10.63
CA MET A 1 -7.54 44.07 9.56
C MET A 1 -6.48 43.02 9.20
N LYS A 2 -5.21 43.38 8.96
CA LYS A 2 -4.17 42.41 8.59
C LYS A 2 -3.90 41.33 9.66
N GLU A 3 -3.92 41.68 10.94
CA GLU A 3 -3.66 40.72 12.03
C GLU A 3 -4.74 39.64 12.16
N ILE A 4 -6.01 40.02 12.02
CA ILE A 4 -7.16 39.09 12.05
C ILE A 4 -7.07 38.08 10.90
N LEU A 5 -6.56 38.52 9.73
CA LEU A 5 -6.37 37.64 8.58
C LEU A 5 -5.30 36.56 8.84
N PHE A 6 -4.17 36.91 9.47
CA PHE A 6 -3.13 35.92 9.81
C PHE A 6 -3.60 34.91 10.85
N ILE A 7 -4.34 35.36 11.86
CA ILE A 7 -4.93 34.47 12.87
C ILE A 7 -5.93 33.50 12.22
N ALA A 8 -6.78 33.99 11.32
CA ALA A 8 -7.74 33.15 10.60
C ALA A 8 -7.06 32.10 9.71
N ILE A 9 -5.99 32.47 8.98
CA ILE A 9 -5.22 31.54 8.16
C ILE A 9 -4.53 30.49 9.03
N GLY A 10 -3.91 30.90 10.15
CA GLY A 10 -3.26 30.00 11.09
C GLY A 10 -4.24 28.99 11.70
N ALA A 11 -5.40 29.46 12.13
CA ALA A 11 -6.46 28.61 12.67
C ALA A 11 -6.98 27.62 11.61
N ALA A 12 -7.19 28.05 10.37
CA ALA A 12 -7.65 27.18 9.29
C ALA A 12 -6.61 26.10 8.94
N ALA A 13 -5.33 26.46 8.87
CA ALA A 13 -4.24 25.50 8.62
C ALA A 13 -4.12 24.48 9.76
N PHE A 14 -4.24 24.92 11.00
CA PHE A 14 -4.21 24.04 12.17
C PHE A 14 -5.39 23.06 12.19
N VAL A 15 -6.61 23.56 11.94
CA VAL A 15 -7.81 22.70 11.85
C VAL A 15 -7.67 21.70 10.70
N ALA A 16 -7.17 22.12 9.53
CA ALA A 16 -6.93 21.21 8.41
C ALA A 16 -5.89 20.12 8.76
N LEU A 17 -4.82 20.48 9.47
CA LEU A 17 -3.80 19.54 9.93
C LEU A 17 -4.36 18.54 10.96
N VAL A 18 -5.10 19.02 11.95
CA VAL A 18 -5.76 18.16 12.96
C VAL A 18 -6.77 17.23 12.29
N TRP A 19 -7.56 17.73 11.34
CA TRP A 19 -8.49 16.89 10.58
C TRP A 19 -7.75 15.84 9.75
N ALA A 20 -6.61 16.20 9.14
CA ALA A 20 -5.77 15.27 8.40
C ALA A 20 -5.19 14.17 9.31
N LEU A 21 -4.85 14.49 10.56
CA LEU A 21 -4.38 13.53 11.56
C LEU A 21 -5.50 12.63 12.11
N LEU A 22 -6.74 13.14 12.16
CA LEU A 22 -7.92 12.40 12.63
C LEU A 22 -8.52 11.48 11.55
N LEU A 23 -8.11 11.60 10.29
CA LEU A 23 -8.53 10.68 9.23
C LEU A 23 -8.18 9.23 9.62
N PRO A 24 -9.10 8.26 9.44
CA PRO A 24 -8.82 6.85 9.69
C PRO A 24 -7.59 6.43 8.90
N SER A 25 -6.48 6.21 9.62
CA SER A 25 -5.19 5.87 9.03
C SER A 25 -5.23 4.45 8.50
N ILE A 26 -4.56 4.21 7.38
CA ILE A 26 -4.36 2.86 6.84
C ILE A 26 -3.81 1.93 7.92
N SER A 27 -2.99 2.43 8.85
CA SER A 27 -2.45 1.68 9.97
C SER A 27 -3.53 1.03 10.86
N ARG A 28 -4.65 1.71 11.13
CA ARG A 28 -5.75 1.11 11.92
C ARG A 28 -6.39 -0.07 11.20
N GLU A 29 -6.60 0.06 9.89
CA GLU A 29 -7.15 -1.04 9.06
C GLU A 29 -6.15 -2.18 8.89
N VAL A 30 -4.84 -1.90 8.86
CA VAL A 30 -3.80 -2.95 8.88
C VAL A 30 -3.83 -3.72 10.19
N LEU A 31 -3.92 -3.05 11.35
CA LEU A 31 -4.07 -3.72 12.65
C LEU A 31 -5.36 -4.52 12.75
N ARG A 32 -6.44 -4.06 12.12
CA ARG A 32 -7.70 -4.81 12.04
C ARG A 32 -7.53 -6.03 11.15
N TYR A 33 -6.87 -5.89 10.00
CA TYR A 33 -6.60 -7.00 9.09
C TYR A 33 -5.74 -8.08 9.77
N GLN A 34 -4.69 -7.70 10.50
CA GLN A 34 -3.88 -8.64 11.29
C GLN A 34 -4.71 -9.47 12.28
N ARG A 35 -5.69 -8.84 12.94
CA ARG A 35 -6.56 -9.49 13.93
C ARG A 35 -7.62 -10.38 13.30
N THR A 36 -8.25 -9.89 12.23
CA THR A 36 -9.43 -10.54 11.62
C THR A 36 -9.07 -11.47 10.48
N ARG A 37 -7.85 -11.37 9.93
CA ARG A 37 -7.39 -12.08 8.74
C ARG A 37 -8.24 -11.82 7.48
N ASP A 38 -9.12 -10.82 7.52
CA ASP A 38 -9.96 -10.40 6.39
C ASP A 38 -9.40 -9.13 5.70
N PRO A 39 -8.90 -9.21 4.45
CA PRO A 39 -8.37 -8.06 3.75
C PRO A 39 -9.45 -7.11 3.21
N ALA A 40 -10.72 -7.53 3.15
CA ALA A 40 -11.76 -6.80 2.45
C ALA A 40 -11.97 -5.36 2.98
N PRO A 41 -12.00 -5.09 4.31
CA PRO A 41 -12.15 -3.74 4.83
C PRO A 41 -10.98 -2.81 4.45
N LEU A 42 -9.75 -3.33 4.52
CA LEU A 42 -8.53 -2.60 4.16
C LEU A 42 -8.51 -2.28 2.65
N LEU A 43 -8.81 -3.26 1.81
CA LEU A 43 -8.89 -3.07 0.36
C LEU A 43 -10.00 -2.07 -0.02
N ALA A 44 -11.18 -2.18 0.59
CA ALA A 44 -12.26 -1.23 0.39
C ALA A 44 -11.84 0.20 0.78
N ARG A 45 -11.08 0.35 1.88
CA ARG A 45 -10.54 1.65 2.30
C ARG A 45 -9.54 2.19 1.28
N ILE A 46 -8.60 1.38 0.80
CA ILE A 46 -7.61 1.79 -0.22
C ILE A 46 -8.30 2.21 -1.51
N ARG A 47 -9.30 1.46 -1.98
CA ARG A 47 -10.03 1.77 -3.23
C ARG A 47 -10.82 3.08 -3.16
N ARG A 48 -11.25 3.51 -1.96
CA ARG A 48 -11.89 4.82 -1.76
C ARG A 48 -10.92 6.00 -1.87
N LEU A 49 -9.60 5.76 -1.81
CA LEU A 49 -8.61 6.81 -2.02
C LEU A 49 -8.57 7.23 -3.49
N ARG A 50 -8.08 8.45 -3.73
CA ARG A 50 -7.79 8.95 -5.09
C ARG A 50 -6.85 7.97 -5.79
N PRO A 51 -7.04 7.66 -7.08
CA PRO A 51 -6.22 6.67 -7.80
C PRO A 51 -4.71 6.83 -7.63
N ARG A 52 -4.21 8.08 -7.66
CA ARG A 52 -2.79 8.41 -7.48
C ARG A 52 -2.24 8.09 -6.08
N ALA A 53 -3.09 8.02 -5.05
CA ALA A 53 -2.69 7.73 -3.68
C ALA A 53 -2.76 6.23 -3.34
N ARG A 54 -3.40 5.41 -4.17
CA ARG A 54 -3.62 3.98 -3.90
C ARG A 54 -2.30 3.19 -3.84
N PRO A 55 -1.34 3.33 -4.79
CA PRO A 55 -0.10 2.58 -4.73
C PRO A 55 0.69 2.84 -3.44
N ALA A 56 0.76 4.10 -3.00
CA ALA A 56 1.42 4.46 -1.74
C ALA A 56 0.71 3.87 -0.52
N ALA A 57 -0.62 3.82 -0.52
CA ALA A 57 -1.39 3.19 0.57
C ALA A 57 -1.20 1.68 0.62
N PHE A 58 -1.15 1.00 -0.54
CA PHE A 58 -0.77 -0.40 -0.63
C PHE A 58 0.64 -0.63 -0.11
N ASP A 59 1.62 0.15 -0.57
CA ASP A 59 3.01 0.03 -0.14
C ASP A 59 3.14 0.17 1.38
N HIS A 60 2.52 1.19 1.96
CA HIS A 60 2.50 1.38 3.41
C HIS A 60 1.91 0.18 4.14
N ALA A 61 0.77 -0.35 3.67
CA ALA A 61 0.14 -1.52 4.29
C ALA A 61 1.00 -2.78 4.17
N ILE A 62 1.57 -3.05 3.00
CA ILE A 62 2.44 -4.19 2.74
C ILE A 62 3.72 -4.08 3.58
N LYS A 63 4.39 -2.91 3.62
CA LYS A 63 5.57 -2.67 4.48
C LYS A 63 5.26 -2.93 5.95
N SER A 64 4.11 -2.45 6.43
CA SER A 64 3.72 -2.64 7.83
C SER A 64 3.55 -4.12 8.18
N LEU A 65 2.85 -4.90 7.35
CA LEU A 65 2.69 -6.34 7.52
C LEU A 65 4.04 -7.08 7.36
N TRP A 66 4.84 -6.66 6.39
CA TRP A 66 6.15 -7.24 6.10
C TRP A 66 7.10 -7.04 7.30
N ASN A 67 7.20 -5.84 7.84
CA ASN A 67 8.07 -5.56 8.98
C ASN A 67 7.59 -6.26 10.26
N ALA A 68 6.30 -6.59 10.35
CA ALA A 68 5.71 -7.39 11.43
C ALA A 68 5.80 -8.91 11.19
N TYR A 69 6.56 -9.37 10.19
CA TYR A 69 6.72 -10.78 9.81
C TYR A 69 5.42 -11.51 9.45
N GLN A 70 4.34 -10.79 9.10
CA GLN A 70 3.06 -11.36 8.66
C GLN A 70 3.05 -11.55 7.13
N ARG A 71 3.92 -12.42 6.61
CA ARG A 71 4.19 -12.62 5.17
C ARG A 71 2.96 -13.08 4.39
N ASP A 72 2.20 -14.00 4.96
CA ASP A 72 0.96 -14.54 4.41
C ASP A 72 -0.08 -13.44 4.16
N LEU A 73 -0.18 -12.47 5.08
CA LEU A 73 -1.11 -11.34 4.96
C LEU A 73 -0.70 -10.31 3.92
N CYS A 74 0.58 -10.26 3.52
CA CYS A 74 1.02 -9.38 2.45
C CYS A 74 0.46 -9.81 1.09
N LEU A 75 0.33 -11.12 0.85
CA LEU A 75 0.06 -11.66 -0.49
C LEU A 75 -1.25 -11.20 -1.12
N PRO A 76 -2.40 -11.17 -0.41
CA PRO A 76 -3.62 -10.62 -0.97
C PRO A 76 -3.46 -9.16 -1.40
N LEU A 77 -2.72 -8.35 -0.63
CA LEU A 77 -2.48 -6.95 -0.96
C LEU A 77 -1.55 -6.79 -2.15
N VAL A 78 -0.49 -7.61 -2.24
CA VAL A 78 0.43 -7.63 -3.39
C VAL A 78 -0.30 -8.05 -4.66
N ARG A 79 -1.16 -9.07 -4.58
CA ARG A 79 -1.98 -9.54 -5.71
C ARG A 79 -2.89 -8.44 -6.22
N GLU A 80 -3.60 -7.74 -5.33
CA GLU A 80 -4.50 -6.65 -5.72
C GLU A 80 -3.74 -5.43 -6.25
N LEU A 81 -2.61 -5.06 -5.63
CA LEU A 81 -1.73 -4.01 -6.13
C LEU A 81 -1.26 -4.30 -7.56
N ALA A 82 -0.82 -5.54 -7.84
CA ALA A 82 -0.35 -5.93 -9.15
C ALA A 82 -1.44 -5.95 -10.23
N LYS A 83 -2.69 -6.29 -9.87
CA LYS A 83 -3.84 -6.23 -10.79
C LYS A 83 -4.20 -4.79 -11.17
N ASP A 84 -4.32 -3.93 -10.17
CA ASP A 84 -4.81 -2.56 -10.36
C ASP A 84 -3.72 -1.63 -10.90
N HIS A 85 -2.46 -1.95 -10.62
CA HIS A 85 -1.31 -1.07 -10.84
C HIS A 85 -0.10 -1.81 -11.42
N THR A 86 -0.33 -2.70 -12.41
CA THR A 86 0.71 -3.57 -12.98
C THR A 86 1.96 -2.83 -13.44
N ARG A 87 1.83 -1.64 -14.03
CA ARG A 87 2.96 -0.86 -14.54
C ARG A 87 3.60 0.06 -13.51
N GLU A 88 3.10 0.10 -12.28
CA GLU A 88 3.72 0.89 -11.23
C GLU A 88 4.98 0.19 -10.70
N PRO A 89 6.12 0.89 -10.57
CA PRO A 89 7.36 0.30 -10.05
C PRO A 89 7.17 -0.41 -8.70
N ILE A 90 6.34 0.15 -7.84
CA ILE A 90 6.09 -0.40 -6.50
C ILE A 90 5.38 -1.76 -6.54
N ALA A 91 4.51 -2.00 -7.53
CA ALA A 91 3.86 -3.29 -7.72
C ALA A 91 4.89 -4.35 -8.11
N GLN A 92 5.79 -4.02 -9.04
CA GLN A 92 6.84 -4.92 -9.51
C GLN A 92 7.90 -5.20 -8.45
N TYR A 93 8.26 -4.19 -7.65
CA TYR A 93 9.10 -4.36 -6.48
C TYR A 93 8.53 -5.42 -5.54
N TRP A 94 7.25 -5.29 -5.14
CA TRP A 94 6.63 -6.23 -4.21
C TRP A 94 6.46 -7.64 -4.77
N LEU A 95 6.09 -7.77 -6.06
CA LEU A 95 6.05 -9.07 -6.73
C LEU A 95 7.43 -9.74 -6.73
N SER A 96 8.47 -9.01 -7.14
CA SER A 96 9.84 -9.51 -7.14
C SER A 96 10.26 -9.95 -5.73
N ARG A 97 9.98 -9.11 -4.72
CA ARG A 97 10.41 -9.36 -3.34
C ARG A 97 9.74 -10.60 -2.74
N VAL A 98 8.46 -10.79 -3.01
CA VAL A 98 7.71 -11.97 -2.59
C VAL A 98 8.22 -13.23 -3.28
N LEU A 99 8.47 -13.17 -4.59
CA LEU A 99 8.97 -14.32 -5.36
C LEU A 99 10.38 -14.74 -4.93
N GLU A 100 11.23 -13.76 -4.58
CA GLU A 100 12.60 -13.98 -4.12
C GLU A 100 12.65 -14.53 -2.69
N VAL A 101 11.95 -13.88 -1.76
CA VAL A 101 12.07 -14.17 -0.33
C VAL A 101 11.14 -15.30 0.12
N GLU A 102 9.94 -15.40 -0.44
CA GLU A 102 8.89 -16.34 -0.01
C GLU A 102 8.34 -17.17 -1.19
N PRO A 103 9.17 -17.89 -1.97
CA PRO A 103 8.74 -18.54 -3.21
C PRO A 103 7.64 -19.58 -3.00
N GLN A 104 7.60 -20.22 -1.83
CA GLN A 104 6.58 -21.23 -1.50
C GLN A 104 5.20 -20.59 -1.30
N LEU A 105 5.12 -19.52 -0.49
CA LEU A 105 3.89 -18.78 -0.28
C LEU A 105 3.43 -18.07 -1.56
N ALA A 106 4.39 -17.55 -2.34
CA ALA A 106 4.14 -16.95 -3.63
C ALA A 106 3.47 -17.94 -4.58
N ARG A 107 4.00 -19.16 -4.77
CA ARG A 107 3.39 -20.19 -5.62
C ARG A 107 2.01 -20.64 -5.15
N ALA A 108 1.78 -20.65 -3.84
CA ALA A 108 0.49 -21.04 -3.28
C ALA A 108 -0.61 -19.99 -3.51
N THR A 109 -0.27 -18.69 -3.58
CA THR A 109 -1.26 -17.60 -3.64
C THR A 109 -1.27 -16.85 -4.97
N LEU A 110 -0.11 -16.75 -5.61
CA LEU A 110 0.12 -16.15 -6.92
C LEU A 110 0.37 -17.30 -7.89
N ASP A 111 -0.70 -17.79 -8.49
CA ASP A 111 -0.63 -18.87 -9.47
C ASP A 111 0.33 -18.52 -10.64
N PRO A 112 0.92 -19.51 -11.33
CA PRO A 112 1.86 -19.25 -12.43
C PRO A 112 1.30 -18.35 -13.53
N ASP A 113 0.01 -18.49 -13.84
CA ASP A 113 -0.69 -17.65 -14.83
C ASP A 113 -0.72 -16.19 -14.39
N PHE A 114 -0.99 -15.92 -13.11
CA PHE A 114 -0.94 -14.60 -12.51
C PHE A 114 0.45 -13.98 -12.65
N ILE A 115 1.51 -14.73 -12.31
CA ILE A 115 2.89 -14.25 -12.40
C ILE A 115 3.21 -13.88 -13.85
N SER A 116 2.93 -14.78 -14.81
CA SER A 116 3.22 -14.53 -16.23
C SER A 116 2.51 -13.29 -16.80
N ARG A 117 1.30 -12.99 -16.29
CA ARG A 117 0.47 -11.88 -16.75
C ARG A 117 0.86 -10.53 -16.13
N PHE A 118 1.23 -10.53 -14.85
CA PHE A 118 1.38 -9.29 -14.08
C PHE A 118 2.81 -8.97 -13.67
N PHE A 119 3.74 -9.93 -13.71
CA PHE A 119 5.15 -9.67 -13.42
C PHE A 119 5.90 -9.22 -14.67
N LEU A 120 6.49 -8.01 -14.58
CA LEU A 120 7.26 -7.38 -15.64
C LEU A 120 8.74 -7.32 -15.19
N PRO A 121 9.56 -8.35 -15.50
CA PRO A 121 10.90 -8.49 -14.95
C PRO A 121 11.80 -7.28 -15.27
N ASP A 122 11.66 -6.71 -16.47
CA ASP A 122 12.43 -5.52 -16.90
C ASP A 122 12.14 -4.29 -16.04
N LEU A 123 10.91 -4.15 -15.53
CA LEU A 123 10.51 -3.05 -14.66
C LEU A 123 10.94 -3.31 -13.21
N ALA A 124 10.84 -4.57 -12.76
CA ALA A 124 11.34 -4.97 -11.44
C ALA A 124 12.86 -4.72 -11.30
N ALA A 125 13.65 -5.05 -12.32
CA ALA A 125 15.10 -4.85 -12.32
C ALA A 125 15.53 -3.37 -12.18
N ARG A 126 14.67 -2.43 -12.58
CA ARG A 126 14.93 -0.98 -12.46
C ARG A 126 14.68 -0.45 -11.05
N CYS A 127 13.90 -1.16 -10.22
CA CYS A 127 13.50 -0.69 -8.90
C CYS A 127 14.62 -0.75 -7.84
N GLY A 128 15.74 -1.43 -8.12
CA GLY A 128 16.85 -1.63 -7.17
C GLY A 128 18.11 -0.79 -7.40
N ARG A 129 18.19 0.02 -8.47
CA ARG A 129 19.43 0.77 -8.82
C ARG A 129 19.49 2.22 -8.32
N ALA A 130 18.41 2.74 -7.74
CA ALA A 130 18.37 4.11 -7.21
C ALA A 130 17.93 4.09 -5.75
N GLY A 131 18.89 3.79 -4.87
CA GLY A 131 18.81 3.94 -3.42
C GLY A 131 20.09 4.57 -2.93
#